data_AF-A0A9Q0YB75-F1
#
_entry.id   AF-A0A9Q0YB75-F1
#
_cell.length_a   1.000
_cell.length_b   1.000
_cell.length_c   1.000
_cell.angle_alpha   90.00
_cell.angle_beta   90.00
_cell.angle_gamma   90.00
#
_symmetry.space_group_name_H-M   'P 1'
#
loop_
_entity.id
_entity.type
_entity.pdbx_description
1 polymer ?
#
loop_
_entity_poly.entity_id
_entity_poly.type
_entity_poly.pdbx_seq_one_letter_code
_entity_poly.pdbx_strand_id
1 'polypeptide(L)'
;MFFADDTQLYFSCKNLSDWLFIPERCIDCIHTWMAENRLVLNASKTEVVHFYSKFRKRSNFFSNFRVGTSHVKPVPGVRNLGVYFDELSSMSNHVSKTCQSASYSLYCIGNHNLLDCTNTERLIHAFVTSHLDYCNSLLYGKHMVICSKKHEHITNILINLHWLPVSARIECKCFTIAYKILSGTAPLYLSSQVRCPSSLVTSHIANRTRKRSRQLVETRLIPGSFIQRTSGARSFAYFVPNPWNSLPNDIRNVPTFTTFKSLLKTYLFLKCFQI
;
A
#
# COMPACT_ATOMS: atom_id res chain seq x y z
N MET A 1 3.00 12.43 7.09
CA MET A 1 2.85 11.16 7.83
C MET A 1 4.05 11.07 8.76
N PHE A 2 3.84 10.57 9.98
CA PHE A 2 4.87 10.49 11.00
C PHE A 2 5.05 9.02 11.40
N PHE A 3 6.29 8.58 11.53
CA PHE A 3 6.63 7.28 12.10
C PHE A 3 7.91 7.44 12.93
N ALA A 4 7.79 7.33 14.26
CA ALA A 4 8.87 7.71 15.17
C ALA A 4 9.40 9.12 14.83
N ASP A 5 10.71 9.26 14.55
CA ASP A 5 11.36 10.50 14.11
C ASP A 5 11.25 10.75 12.60
N ASP A 6 10.99 9.71 11.80
CA ASP A 6 10.81 9.84 10.35
C ASP A 6 9.51 10.57 10.01
N THR A 7 9.64 11.74 9.38
CA THR A 7 8.53 12.59 8.97
C THR A 7 8.50 12.73 7.45
N GLN A 8 7.35 12.46 6.83
CA GLN A 8 7.13 12.71 5.40
C GLN A 8 6.12 13.83 5.18
N LEU A 9 6.51 14.80 4.36
CA LEU A 9 5.66 15.88 3.87
C LEU A 9 5.33 15.66 2.39
N TYR A 10 4.06 15.85 2.04
CA TYR A 10 3.58 15.72 0.66
C TYR A 10 3.00 17.04 0.22
N PHE A 11 3.50 17.57 -0.88
CA PHE A 11 3.01 18.79 -1.50
C PHE A 11 2.48 18.45 -2.88
N SER A 12 1.37 19.07 -3.27
CA SER A 12 0.78 18.94 -4.61
C SER A 12 0.39 20.33 -5.10
N CYS A 13 0.99 20.76 -6.19
CA CYS A 13 0.71 22.06 -6.80
C CYS A 13 0.25 21.87 -8.24
N LYS A 14 -0.74 22.65 -8.66
CA LYS A 14 -1.21 22.68 -10.06
C LYS A 14 -0.27 23.50 -10.93
N ASN A 15 0.22 24.62 -10.40
CA ASN A 15 1.17 25.52 -11.06
C ASN A 15 2.57 25.33 -10.48
N LEU A 16 3.58 25.32 -11.35
CA LEU A 16 4.98 25.20 -10.95
C LEU A 16 5.48 26.44 -10.20
N SER A 17 4.88 27.62 -10.43
CA SER A 17 5.20 28.86 -9.72
C SER A 17 4.96 28.77 -8.22
N ASP A 18 3.85 28.13 -7.81
CA ASP A 18 3.43 28.03 -6.41
C ASP A 18 4.38 27.13 -5.61
N TRP A 19 5.07 26.21 -6.31
CA TRP A 19 6.00 25.27 -5.70
C TRP A 19 7.29 25.94 -5.21
N LEU A 20 7.70 27.07 -5.78
CA LEU A 20 8.98 27.70 -5.43
C LEU A 20 9.03 28.17 -3.98
N PHE A 21 7.90 28.47 -3.37
CA PHE A 21 7.88 29.14 -2.07
C PHE A 21 7.09 28.38 -0.99
N ILE A 22 6.00 27.70 -1.34
CA ILE A 22 5.12 27.08 -0.34
C ILE A 22 5.83 25.98 0.46
N PRO A 23 6.50 24.99 -0.16
CA PRO A 23 7.10 23.90 0.58
C PRO A 23 8.27 24.37 1.46
N GLU A 24 9.11 25.28 0.95
CA GLU A 24 10.24 25.83 1.72
C GLU A 24 9.77 26.60 2.95
N ARG A 25 8.75 27.47 2.80
CA ARG A 25 8.15 28.15 3.96
C ARG A 25 7.57 27.18 4.98
N CYS A 26 6.87 26.15 4.53
CA CYS A 26 6.31 25.15 5.44
C CYS A 26 7.42 24.47 6.24
N ILE A 27 8.55 24.15 5.60
CA ILE A 27 9.71 23.56 6.25
C ILE A 27 10.37 24.55 7.20
N ASP A 28 10.46 25.83 6.85
CA ASP A 28 10.97 26.86 7.75
C ASP A 28 10.09 26.99 9.00
N CYS A 29 8.77 26.96 8.87
CA CYS A 29 7.85 26.95 10.02
C CYS A 29 8.07 25.71 10.90
N ILE A 30 8.24 24.53 10.30
CA ILE A 30 8.53 23.28 11.03
C ILE A 30 9.89 23.38 11.73
N HIS A 31 10.90 23.90 11.05
CA HIS A 31 12.25 24.09 11.60
C HIS A 31 12.22 25.02 12.82
N THR A 32 11.53 26.16 12.73
CA THR A 32 11.36 27.08 13.86
C THR A 32 10.63 26.42 15.02
N TRP A 33 9.52 25.73 14.76
CA TRP A 33 8.78 25.01 15.80
C TRP A 33 9.63 23.92 16.46
N MET A 34 10.41 23.15 15.68
CA MET A 34 11.32 22.15 16.23
C MET A 34 12.37 22.79 17.13
N ALA A 35 12.98 23.89 16.70
CA ALA A 35 13.97 24.62 17.49
C ALA A 35 13.40 25.15 18.81
N GLU A 36 12.19 25.74 18.78
CA GLU A 36 11.45 26.18 19.98
C GLU A 36 11.16 25.02 20.95
N ASN A 37 10.98 23.81 20.41
CA ASN A 37 10.73 22.59 21.17
C ASN A 37 12.00 21.75 21.43
N ARG A 38 13.20 22.34 21.26
CA ARG A 38 14.51 21.70 21.53
C ARG A 38 14.77 20.45 20.67
N LEU A 39 14.21 20.42 19.47
CA LEU A 39 14.43 19.41 18.44
C LEU A 39 15.26 19.99 17.29
N VAL A 40 16.03 19.14 16.61
CA VAL A 40 16.86 19.53 15.47
C VAL A 40 16.39 18.83 14.21
N LEU A 41 16.09 19.60 13.16
CA LEU A 41 15.79 19.06 11.84
C LEU A 41 17.09 18.59 11.17
N ASN A 42 17.20 17.30 10.89
CA ASN A 42 18.41 16.74 10.28
C ASN A 42 18.40 16.91 8.75
N ALA A 43 18.92 18.05 8.26
CA ALA A 43 19.01 18.34 6.84
C ALA A 43 19.84 17.30 6.06
N SER A 44 20.87 16.69 6.68
CA SER A 44 21.73 15.70 6.02
C SER A 44 21.02 14.37 5.70
N LYS A 45 19.97 14.05 6.46
CA LYS A 45 19.11 12.88 6.25
C LYS A 45 17.83 13.21 5.49
N THR A 46 17.58 14.49 5.20
CA THR A 46 16.37 14.91 4.50
C THR A 46 16.54 14.66 3.01
N GLU A 47 15.65 13.86 2.42
CA GLU A 47 15.63 13.59 0.99
C GLU A 47 14.41 14.25 0.34
N VAL A 48 14.60 14.78 -0.87
CA VAL A 48 13.52 15.37 -1.67
C VAL A 48 13.36 14.56 -2.95
N VAL A 49 12.14 14.13 -3.25
CA VAL A 49 11.81 13.46 -4.50
C VAL A 49 10.67 14.19 -5.19
N HIS A 50 10.83 14.43 -6.49
CA HIS A 50 9.79 15.00 -7.32
C HIS A 50 9.12 13.89 -8.13
N PHE A 51 7.86 13.60 -7.80
CA PHE A 51 7.07 12.63 -8.54
C PHE A 51 6.42 13.26 -9.76
N TYR A 52 6.59 12.63 -10.92
CA TYR A 52 5.97 13.09 -12.16
C TYR A 52 5.49 11.94 -13.04
N SER A 53 4.59 12.25 -13.96
CA SER A 53 4.08 11.28 -14.93
C SER A 53 5.14 10.98 -15.98
N LYS A 54 5.33 9.70 -16.33
CA LYS A 54 6.19 9.27 -17.44
C LYS A 54 5.82 9.89 -18.80
N PHE A 55 4.61 10.44 -18.92
CA PHE A 55 4.11 11.12 -20.11
C PHE A 55 4.43 12.63 -20.13
N ARG A 56 5.15 13.13 -19.12
CA ARG A 56 5.64 14.51 -19.03
C ARG A 56 7.16 14.52 -19.04
N LYS A 57 7.75 15.53 -19.66
CA LYS A 57 9.19 15.79 -19.54
C LYS A 57 9.50 16.17 -18.09
N ARG A 58 10.61 15.65 -17.56
CA ARG A 58 11.13 16.07 -16.26
C ARG A 58 11.44 17.55 -16.32
N SER A 59 10.86 18.33 -15.42
CA SER A 59 11.26 19.72 -15.24
C SER A 59 12.56 19.77 -14.43
N ASN A 60 13.55 20.51 -14.94
CA ASN A 60 14.80 20.80 -14.21
C ASN A 60 14.63 21.93 -13.18
N PHE A 61 13.39 22.27 -12.83
CA PHE A 61 13.05 23.38 -11.92
C PHE A 61 13.60 23.19 -10.50
N PHE A 62 13.97 21.96 -10.14
CA PHE A 62 14.33 21.56 -8.79
C PHE A 62 15.80 21.17 -8.75
N SER A 63 16.69 22.16 -8.78
CA SER A 63 18.13 21.91 -8.64
C SER A 63 18.56 21.88 -7.18
N ASN A 64 18.06 22.82 -6.37
CA ASN A 64 18.33 22.92 -4.93
C ASN A 64 17.05 23.30 -4.19
N PHE A 65 16.77 22.60 -3.09
CA PHE A 65 15.61 22.82 -2.23
C PHE A 65 16.09 23.19 -0.83
N ARG A 66 15.60 24.30 -0.27
CA ARG A 66 16.07 24.77 1.02
C ARG A 66 15.39 24.03 2.19
N VAL A 67 16.20 23.54 3.11
CA VAL A 67 15.77 22.86 4.34
C VAL A 67 16.52 23.49 5.51
N GLY A 68 15.85 24.43 6.20
CA GLY A 68 16.50 25.28 7.21
C GLY A 68 17.64 26.09 6.59
N THR A 69 18.86 25.91 7.09
CA THR A 69 20.06 26.59 6.56
C THR A 69 20.77 25.82 5.43
N SER A 70 20.33 24.60 5.12
CA SER A 70 20.98 23.72 4.14
C SER A 70 20.21 23.65 2.82
N HIS A 71 20.91 23.28 1.76
CA HIS A 71 20.32 23.04 0.45
C HIS A 71 20.40 21.55 0.11
N VAL A 72 19.26 20.94 -0.20
CA VAL A 72 19.12 19.53 -0.53
C VAL A 72 18.81 19.41 -2.02
N LYS A 73 19.55 18.56 -2.73
CA LYS A 73 19.27 18.26 -4.14
C LYS A 73 18.22 17.15 -4.25
N PRO A 74 17.24 17.26 -5.17
CA PRO A 74 16.31 16.16 -5.38
C PRO A 74 17.00 14.88 -5.85
N VAL A 75 16.60 13.77 -5.28
CA VAL A 75 17.09 12.43 -5.61
C VAL A 75 16.11 11.71 -6.55
N PRO A 76 16.58 10.81 -7.43
CA PRO A 76 15.72 10.09 -8.38
C PRO A 76 14.81 9.05 -7.73
N GLY A 77 15.07 8.72 -6.46
CA GLY A 77 14.23 7.83 -5.67
C GLY A 77 14.60 7.88 -4.19
N VAL A 78 13.67 7.47 -3.35
CA VAL A 78 13.75 7.50 -1.89
C VAL A 78 13.31 6.17 -1.30
N ARG A 79 13.82 5.86 -0.11
CA ARG A 79 13.36 4.72 0.69
C ARG A 79 12.49 5.24 1.83
N ASN A 80 11.23 4.86 1.83
CA ASN A 80 10.29 5.23 2.89
C ASN A 80 9.74 3.98 3.57
N LEU A 81 10.01 3.82 4.88
CA LEU A 81 9.59 2.67 5.69
C LEU A 81 9.80 1.34 4.95
N GLY A 82 11.02 1.11 4.45
CA GLY A 82 11.36 -0.13 3.73
C GLY A 82 10.89 -0.23 2.27
N VAL A 83 10.05 0.69 1.79
CA VAL A 83 9.57 0.72 0.39
C VAL A 83 10.38 1.69 -0.44
N TYR A 84 10.76 1.28 -1.65
CA TYR A 84 11.54 2.12 -2.57
C TYR A 84 10.62 2.78 -3.60
N PHE A 85 10.62 4.12 -3.61
CA PHE A 85 9.88 4.93 -4.56
C PHE A 85 10.86 5.61 -5.52
N ASP A 86 10.63 5.49 -6.82
CA ASP A 86 11.31 6.27 -7.85
C ASP A 86 10.43 7.45 -8.30
N GLU A 87 11.02 8.43 -8.98
CA GLU A 87 10.36 9.64 -9.48
C GLU A 87 9.13 9.37 -10.38
N LEU A 88 9.07 8.21 -11.03
CA LEU A 88 7.94 7.78 -11.86
C LEU A 88 6.92 6.92 -11.09
N SER A 89 7.19 6.63 -9.82
CA SER A 89 6.45 5.66 -9.01
C SER A 89 6.20 4.36 -9.77
N SER A 90 7.20 3.79 -10.45
CA SER A 90 7.12 2.55 -11.21
C SER A 90 7.01 1.33 -10.30
N MET A 91 7.60 1.38 -9.09
CA MET A 91 7.83 0.26 -8.17
C MET A 91 8.82 -0.81 -8.67
N SER A 92 9.48 -0.62 -9.82
CA SER A 92 10.40 -1.61 -10.38
C SER A 92 11.57 -1.91 -9.45
N ASN A 93 12.19 -0.86 -8.87
CA ASN A 93 13.28 -1.03 -7.91
C ASN A 93 12.82 -1.77 -6.64
N HIS A 94 11.65 -1.40 -6.10
CA HIS A 94 11.08 -2.08 -4.94
C HIS A 94 10.83 -3.57 -5.21
N VAL A 95 10.17 -3.91 -6.32
CA VAL A 95 9.93 -5.30 -6.72
C VAL A 95 11.24 -6.05 -6.88
N SER A 96 12.24 -5.48 -7.56
CA SER A 96 13.55 -6.09 -7.73
C SER A 96 14.23 -6.39 -6.39
N LYS A 97 14.26 -5.43 -5.46
CA LYS A 97 14.83 -5.61 -4.11
C LYS A 97 14.07 -6.63 -3.26
N THR A 98 12.73 -6.66 -3.36
CA THR A 98 11.92 -7.66 -2.67
C THR A 98 12.18 -9.06 -3.22
N CYS A 99 12.20 -9.22 -4.56
CA CYS A 99 12.56 -10.49 -5.19
C CYS A 99 13.97 -10.94 -4.82
N GLN A 100 14.95 -10.04 -4.85
CA GLN A 100 16.33 -10.33 -4.43
C GLN A 100 16.38 -10.85 -2.99
N SER A 101 15.68 -10.20 -2.06
CA SER A 101 15.66 -10.59 -0.65
C SER A 101 14.98 -11.95 -0.44
N ALA A 102 13.86 -12.18 -1.14
CA ALA A 102 13.13 -13.45 -1.11
C ALA A 102 13.97 -14.60 -1.71
N SER A 103 14.61 -14.37 -2.86
CA SER A 103 15.50 -15.36 -3.51
C SER A 103 16.73 -15.67 -2.66
N TYR A 104 17.33 -14.66 -2.03
CA TYR A 104 18.45 -14.88 -1.11
C TYR A 104 18.02 -15.72 0.10
N SER A 105 16.85 -15.42 0.68
CA SER A 105 16.29 -16.22 1.77
C SER A 105 16.04 -17.68 1.35
N LEU A 106 15.51 -17.90 0.14
CA LEU A 106 15.35 -19.25 -0.43
C LEU A 106 16.70 -19.97 -0.58
N TYR A 107 17.71 -19.28 -1.09
CA TYR A 107 19.06 -19.83 -1.21
C TYR A 107 19.64 -20.24 0.14
N CYS A 108 19.53 -19.38 1.15
CA CYS A 108 19.98 -19.70 2.52
C CYS A 108 19.26 -20.93 3.08
N ILE A 109 17.93 -21.00 2.94
CA ILE A 109 17.14 -22.16 3.40
C ILE A 109 17.55 -23.43 2.65
N GLY A 110 17.72 -23.35 1.33
CA GLY A 110 18.11 -24.49 0.49
C GLY A 110 19.50 -25.05 0.80
N ASN A 111 20.40 -24.23 1.36
CA ASN A 111 21.72 -24.68 1.80
C ASN A 111 21.68 -25.44 3.14
N HIS A 112 20.56 -25.43 3.86
CA HIS A 112 20.40 -26.19 5.11
C HIS A 112 19.85 -27.59 4.82
N ASN A 113 20.75 -28.56 4.64
CA ASN A 113 20.42 -29.94 4.23
C ASN A 113 19.78 -30.82 5.32
N LEU A 114 19.51 -30.29 6.51
CA LEU A 114 19.04 -31.07 7.67
C LEU A 114 17.60 -30.72 8.08
N LEU A 115 16.90 -29.92 7.29
CA LEU A 115 15.53 -29.50 7.59
C LEU A 115 14.53 -30.51 7.00
N ASP A 116 13.58 -30.93 7.81
CA ASP A 116 12.41 -31.64 7.32
C ASP A 116 11.48 -30.68 6.55
N CYS A 117 10.50 -31.26 5.84
CA CYS A 117 9.55 -30.48 5.04
C CYS A 117 8.81 -29.44 5.89
N THR A 118 8.42 -29.78 7.13
CA THR A 118 7.65 -28.90 8.02
C THR A 118 8.45 -27.70 8.50
N ASN A 119 9.71 -27.88 8.94
CA ASN A 119 10.53 -26.74 9.33
C ASN A 119 10.93 -25.90 8.12
N THR A 120 11.17 -26.53 6.97
CA THR A 120 11.41 -25.82 5.70
C THR A 120 10.23 -24.92 5.34
N GLU A 121 9.00 -25.42 5.43
CA GLU A 121 7.78 -24.64 5.20
C GLU A 121 7.69 -23.43 6.15
N ARG A 122 7.95 -23.64 7.44
CA ARG A 122 7.95 -22.56 8.45
C ARG A 122 8.98 -21.49 8.13
N LEU A 123 10.19 -21.86 7.72
CA LEU A 123 11.22 -20.90 7.32
C LEU A 123 10.85 -20.14 6.05
N ILE A 124 10.26 -20.81 5.06
CA ILE A 124 9.77 -20.13 3.85
C ILE A 124 8.68 -19.10 4.23
N HIS A 125 7.79 -19.43 5.16
CA HIS A 125 6.84 -18.45 5.67
C HIS A 125 7.49 -17.29 6.41
N ALA A 126 8.43 -17.57 7.31
CA ALA A 126 9.07 -16.55 8.14
C ALA A 126 9.95 -15.60 7.32
N PHE A 127 10.69 -16.10 6.34
CA PHE A 127 11.73 -15.33 5.64
C PHE A 127 11.39 -14.98 4.20
N VAL A 128 10.68 -15.83 3.47
CA VAL A 128 10.36 -15.55 2.05
C VAL A 128 9.01 -14.85 1.95
N THR A 129 7.98 -15.41 2.59
CA THR A 129 6.62 -14.89 2.52
C THR A 129 6.53 -13.51 3.18
N SER A 130 7.23 -13.29 4.29
CA SER A 130 7.28 -11.99 4.98
C SER A 130 7.79 -10.86 4.08
N HIS A 131 8.84 -11.11 3.28
CA HIS A 131 9.33 -10.16 2.29
C HIS A 131 8.29 -9.88 1.19
N LEU A 132 7.65 -10.93 0.67
CA LEU A 132 6.63 -10.81 -0.38
C LEU A 132 5.35 -10.14 0.12
N ASP A 133 5.04 -10.25 1.41
CA ASP A 133 3.86 -9.64 2.01
C ASP A 133 4.13 -8.21 2.47
N TYR A 134 5.35 -7.83 2.82
CA TYR A 134 5.63 -6.46 3.28
C TYR A 134 5.22 -5.40 2.23
N CYS A 135 4.28 -4.52 2.59
CA CYS A 135 3.75 -3.43 1.75
C CYS A 135 3.28 -3.80 0.33
N ASN A 136 3.01 -5.07 0.04
CA ASN A 136 2.63 -5.52 -1.30
C ASN A 136 1.27 -4.98 -1.80
N SER A 137 0.41 -4.47 -0.92
CA SER A 137 -0.82 -3.74 -1.32
C SER A 137 -0.53 -2.51 -2.19
N LEU A 138 0.69 -1.96 -2.15
CA LEU A 138 1.13 -0.87 -3.02
C LEU A 138 1.37 -1.31 -4.47
N LEU A 139 1.57 -2.62 -4.70
CA LEU A 139 1.75 -3.20 -6.03
C LEU A 139 0.42 -3.46 -6.72
N TYR A 140 -0.70 -3.21 -6.04
CA TYR A 140 -2.02 -3.40 -6.60
C TYR A 140 -2.30 -2.44 -7.78
N GLY A 141 -3.03 -2.92 -8.79
CA GLY A 141 -3.27 -2.17 -10.03
C GLY A 141 -2.04 -2.05 -10.93
N LYS A 142 -0.88 -2.59 -10.53
CA LYS A 142 0.28 -2.75 -11.40
C LYS A 142 0.31 -4.17 -11.93
N HIS A 143 0.55 -4.30 -13.23
CA HIS A 143 0.85 -5.59 -13.82
C HIS A 143 2.18 -6.04 -13.25
N MET A 144 2.15 -6.89 -12.21
CA MET A 144 3.29 -7.69 -11.86
C MET A 144 3.52 -8.63 -13.03
N VAL A 145 4.50 -8.28 -13.87
CA VAL A 145 5.07 -9.26 -14.79
C VAL A 145 5.71 -10.30 -13.89
N ILE A 146 4.99 -11.39 -13.64
CA ILE A 146 5.64 -12.61 -13.19
C ILE A 146 6.63 -12.91 -14.30
N CYS A 147 7.92 -12.76 -14.02
CA CYS A 147 8.99 -13.16 -14.92
C CYS A 147 8.94 -14.68 -15.07
N SER A 148 7.96 -15.17 -15.81
CA SER A 148 7.76 -16.58 -16.08
C SER A 148 8.50 -16.94 -17.36
N LYS A 149 9.54 -17.76 -17.23
CA LYS A 149 9.78 -18.99 -18.01
C LYS A 149 11.06 -19.68 -17.51
N LYS A 150 10.98 -20.97 -17.13
CA LYS A 150 11.32 -22.12 -18.00
C LYS A 150 11.18 -23.48 -17.28
N HIS A 151 11.12 -23.56 -15.95
CA HIS A 151 11.11 -24.84 -15.23
C HIS A 151 9.93 -24.95 -14.27
N GLU A 152 9.18 -26.05 -14.41
CA GLU A 152 7.97 -26.52 -13.72
C GLU A 152 6.93 -25.49 -13.22
N HIS A 153 5.66 -25.81 -13.47
CA HIS A 153 4.57 -25.06 -12.88
C HIS A 153 4.55 -25.26 -11.36
N ILE A 154 4.87 -24.20 -10.60
CA ILE A 154 4.76 -24.19 -9.14
C ILE A 154 3.32 -24.32 -8.63
N THR A 155 2.32 -24.39 -9.52
CA THR A 155 0.91 -24.50 -9.21
C THR A 155 0.62 -25.65 -8.25
N ASN A 156 1.16 -26.85 -8.50
CA ASN A 156 0.94 -28.01 -7.62
C ASN A 156 1.55 -27.81 -6.23
N ILE A 157 2.72 -27.16 -6.16
CA ILE A 157 3.35 -26.82 -4.88
C ILE A 157 2.47 -25.84 -4.10
N LEU A 158 1.96 -24.80 -4.78
CA LEU A 158 1.05 -23.84 -4.16
C LEU A 158 -0.25 -24.49 -3.69
N ILE A 159 -0.78 -25.46 -4.43
CA ILE A 159 -1.98 -26.21 -4.04
C ILE A 159 -1.70 -27.07 -2.81
N ASN A 160 -0.65 -27.89 -2.85
CA ASN A 160 -0.29 -28.82 -1.78
C ASN A 160 0.03 -28.11 -0.46
N LEU A 161 0.67 -26.94 -0.54
CA LEU A 161 0.99 -26.11 0.64
C LEU A 161 -0.14 -25.15 1.02
N HIS A 162 -1.25 -25.13 0.26
CA HIS A 162 -2.36 -24.21 0.46
C HIS A 162 -1.93 -22.72 0.47
N TRP A 163 -1.03 -22.37 -0.46
CA TRP A 163 -0.46 -21.03 -0.61
C TRP A 163 -1.15 -20.24 -1.72
N LEU A 164 -1.49 -18.99 -1.41
CA LEU A 164 -2.01 -18.06 -2.40
C LEU A 164 -0.89 -17.56 -3.33
N PRO A 165 -1.15 -17.44 -4.66
CA PRO A 165 -0.29 -16.68 -5.57
C PRO A 165 -0.13 -15.23 -5.11
N VAL A 166 0.98 -14.59 -5.47
CA VAL A 166 1.29 -13.21 -5.03
C VAL A 166 0.18 -12.23 -5.41
N SER A 167 -0.40 -12.33 -6.60
CA SER A 167 -1.54 -11.50 -7.03
C SER A 167 -2.73 -11.62 -6.08
N ALA A 168 -3.10 -12.83 -5.68
CA ALA A 168 -4.19 -13.09 -4.75
C ALA A 168 -3.86 -12.62 -3.31
N ARG A 169 -2.59 -12.67 -2.89
CA ARG A 169 -2.16 -12.10 -1.59
C ARG A 169 -2.33 -10.59 -1.54
N ILE A 170 -2.01 -9.90 -2.63
CA ILE A 170 -2.23 -8.45 -2.77
C ILE A 170 -3.73 -8.15 -2.70
N GLU A 171 -4.55 -8.89 -3.47
CA GLU A 171 -6.02 -8.75 -3.44
C GLU A 171 -6.58 -8.98 -2.03
N CYS A 172 -6.11 -10.02 -1.34
CA CYS A 172 -6.47 -10.32 0.04
C CYS A 172 -6.21 -9.12 0.96
N LYS A 173 -5.03 -8.49 0.86
CA LYS A 173 -4.70 -7.32 1.68
C LYS A 173 -5.55 -6.10 1.34
N CYS A 174 -5.78 -5.82 0.06
CA CYS A 174 -6.68 -4.74 -0.35
C CYS A 174 -8.08 -4.93 0.24
N PHE A 175 -8.61 -6.15 0.22
CA PHE A 175 -9.91 -6.46 0.81
C PHE A 175 -9.92 -6.41 2.34
N THR A 176 -8.85 -6.80 3.01
CA THR A 176 -8.76 -6.59 4.47
C THR A 176 -8.76 -5.10 4.84
N ILE A 177 -8.16 -4.24 4.03
CA ILE A 177 -8.23 -2.79 4.22
C ILE A 177 -9.66 -2.29 3.96
N ALA A 178 -10.30 -2.72 2.88
CA ALA A 178 -11.70 -2.40 2.58
C ALA A 178 -12.66 -2.80 3.70
N TYR A 179 -12.50 -4.00 4.26
CA TYR A 179 -13.28 -4.48 5.41
C TYR A 179 -13.08 -3.57 6.62
N LYS A 180 -11.83 -3.18 6.93
CA LYS A 180 -11.53 -2.27 8.04
C LYS A 180 -12.16 -0.89 7.85
N ILE A 181 -12.19 -0.38 6.61
CA ILE A 181 -12.85 0.88 6.27
C ILE A 181 -14.37 0.76 6.54
N LEU A 182 -15.01 -0.29 6.02
CA LEU A 182 -16.45 -0.52 6.18
C LEU A 182 -16.89 -0.79 7.63
N SER A 183 -16.03 -1.44 8.41
CA SER A 183 -16.27 -1.69 9.84
C SER A 183 -15.93 -0.51 10.75
N GLY A 184 -15.40 0.59 10.20
CA GLY A 184 -14.99 1.78 10.97
C GLY A 184 -13.75 1.58 11.84
N THR A 185 -12.95 0.53 11.59
CA THR A 185 -11.71 0.23 12.32
C THR A 185 -10.45 0.71 11.61
N ALA A 186 -10.58 1.22 10.38
CA ALA A 186 -9.47 1.82 9.65
C ALA A 186 -9.20 3.27 10.11
N PRO A 187 -7.94 3.73 10.07
CA PRO A 187 -7.59 5.12 10.27
C PRO A 187 -8.34 6.07 9.32
N LEU A 188 -8.66 7.28 9.80
CA LEU A 188 -9.42 8.29 9.05
C LEU A 188 -8.86 8.58 7.66
N TYR A 189 -7.54 8.65 7.50
CA TYR A 189 -6.90 8.95 6.22
C TYR A 189 -7.10 7.86 5.15
N LEU A 190 -7.39 6.62 5.56
CA LEU A 190 -7.77 5.52 4.65
C LEU A 190 -9.27 5.53 4.41
N SER A 191 -10.07 5.73 5.46
CA SER A 191 -11.52 5.79 5.36
C SER A 191 -11.99 6.93 4.44
N SER A 192 -11.25 8.04 4.40
CA SER A 192 -11.53 9.16 3.50
C SER A 192 -11.19 8.89 2.03
N GLN A 193 -10.46 7.80 1.71
CA GLN A 193 -10.09 7.48 0.32
C GLN A 193 -11.25 6.87 -0.47
N VAL A 194 -12.14 6.13 0.19
CA VAL A 194 -13.22 5.38 -0.49
C VAL A 194 -14.57 5.93 -0.05
N ARG A 195 -15.49 6.09 -1.01
CA ARG A 195 -16.86 6.46 -0.69
C ARG A 195 -17.60 5.21 -0.20
N CYS A 196 -18.07 5.26 1.04
CA CYS A 196 -18.98 4.27 1.60
C CYS A 196 -20.43 4.77 1.47
N PRO A 197 -21.43 3.87 1.33
CA PRO A 197 -22.83 4.25 1.43
C PRO A 197 -23.09 5.03 2.73
N SER A 198 -23.92 6.06 2.62
CA SER A 198 -24.15 7.10 3.64
C SER A 198 -24.61 6.59 5.01
N SER A 199 -25.01 5.32 5.13
CA SER A 199 -25.39 4.68 6.39
C SER A 199 -24.21 4.30 7.30
N LEU A 200 -22.97 4.32 6.81
CA LEU A 200 -21.77 3.92 7.57
C LEU A 200 -20.95 5.09 8.12
N VAL A 201 -21.09 6.29 7.54
CA VAL A 201 -20.25 7.46 7.89
C VAL A 201 -20.83 8.23 9.09
N THR A 202 -22.08 7.99 9.47
CA THR A 202 -22.78 8.77 10.51
C THR A 202 -22.53 8.32 11.95
N SER A 203 -21.56 7.45 12.24
CA SER A 203 -21.29 7.03 13.63
C SER A 203 -20.38 8.00 14.41
N HIS A 204 -19.66 8.90 13.73
CA HIS A 204 -18.79 9.87 14.41
C HIS A 204 -19.41 11.25 14.66
N ILE A 205 -20.61 11.56 14.13
CA ILE A 205 -21.21 12.91 14.23
C ILE A 205 -22.66 12.91 14.77
N ALA A 206 -23.41 11.80 14.72
CA ALA A 206 -24.80 11.82 15.18
C ALA A 206 -24.95 11.44 16.65
N ASN A 207 -24.96 12.46 17.51
CA ASN A 207 -25.59 12.39 18.82
C ASN A 207 -27.06 11.92 18.68
N ARG A 208 -27.39 10.88 19.45
CA ARG A 208 -28.71 10.54 20.02
C ARG A 208 -29.94 10.45 19.08
N THR A 209 -30.60 9.30 19.25
CA THR A 209 -32.02 9.00 18.95
C THR A 209 -32.42 8.83 17.48
N ARG A 210 -32.57 7.57 17.05
CA ARG A 210 -33.87 7.00 16.64
C ARG A 210 -33.72 5.52 16.29
N LYS A 211 -34.56 4.68 16.90
CA LYS A 211 -34.86 3.32 16.44
C LYS A 211 -35.33 3.37 14.98
N ARG A 212 -34.73 2.57 14.10
CA ARG A 212 -35.36 2.10 12.86
C ARG A 212 -34.67 0.82 12.40
N SER A 213 -35.51 -0.22 12.22
CA SER A 213 -35.40 -1.39 11.32
C SER A 213 -33.99 -1.82 10.89
N ARG A 214 -33.64 -3.11 11.06
CA ARG A 214 -32.46 -3.79 10.48
C ARG A 214 -32.17 -3.30 9.05
N GLN A 215 -31.43 -2.20 8.96
CA GLN A 215 -31.04 -1.61 7.69
C GLN A 215 -29.84 -2.46 7.30
N LEU A 216 -30.02 -3.27 6.26
CA LEU A 216 -28.92 -4.03 5.67
C LEU A 216 -27.78 -3.05 5.50
N VAL A 217 -26.72 -3.21 6.30
CA VAL A 217 -25.52 -2.39 6.18
C VAL A 217 -25.03 -2.66 4.77
N GLU A 218 -25.11 -1.65 3.91
CA GLU A 218 -24.75 -1.83 2.52
C GLU A 218 -23.22 -2.01 2.47
N THR A 219 -22.78 -3.27 2.39
CA THR A 219 -21.37 -3.66 2.36
C THR A 219 -20.75 -3.47 0.98
N ARG A 220 -21.40 -2.72 0.09
CA ARG A 220 -20.88 -2.38 -1.24
C ARG A 220 -20.08 -1.09 -1.16
N LEU A 221 -18.93 -1.06 -1.82
CA LEU A 221 -18.13 0.14 -1.96
C LEU A 221 -18.56 0.91 -3.21
N ILE A 222 -18.51 2.24 -3.14
CA ILE A 222 -18.80 3.09 -4.29
C ILE A 222 -17.47 3.47 -4.95
N PRO A 223 -17.27 3.15 -6.25
CA PRO A 223 -16.08 3.60 -6.98
C PRO A 223 -15.88 5.11 -6.88
N GLY A 224 -14.69 5.52 -6.44
CA GLY A 224 -14.31 6.93 -6.44
C GLY A 224 -14.20 7.51 -7.85
N SER A 225 -14.42 8.81 -8.02
CA SER A 225 -14.17 9.49 -9.30
C SER A 225 -12.67 9.75 -9.49
N PHE A 226 -12.14 9.55 -10.69
CA PHE A 226 -10.78 9.96 -11.05
C PHE A 226 -10.77 10.82 -12.31
N ILE A 227 -9.78 11.71 -12.43
CA ILE A 227 -9.59 12.58 -13.59
C ILE A 227 -8.66 11.92 -14.64
N GLN A 228 -7.61 11.21 -14.19
CA GLN A 228 -6.64 10.57 -15.07
C GLN A 228 -6.91 9.08 -15.28
N ARG A 229 -7.20 8.67 -16.52
CA ARG A 229 -7.52 7.27 -16.89
C ARG A 229 -6.42 6.24 -16.64
N THR A 230 -5.15 6.65 -16.56
CA THR A 230 -4.03 5.71 -16.43
C THR A 230 -3.60 5.50 -14.98
N SER A 231 -3.21 6.56 -14.29
CA SER A 231 -2.77 6.54 -12.88
C SER A 231 -3.94 6.50 -11.90
N GLY A 232 -4.99 7.30 -12.15
CA GLY A 232 -6.17 7.41 -11.29
C GLY A 232 -7.00 6.13 -11.25
N ALA A 233 -7.08 5.41 -12.37
CA ALA A 233 -7.75 4.11 -12.43
C ALA A 233 -7.04 3.00 -11.62
N ARG A 234 -5.78 3.22 -11.22
CA ARG A 234 -5.01 2.31 -10.35
C ARG A 234 -5.09 2.69 -8.87
N SER A 235 -5.79 3.78 -8.54
CA SER A 235 -5.96 4.19 -7.15
C SER A 235 -6.79 3.16 -6.38
N PHE A 236 -6.49 3.02 -5.09
CA PHE A 236 -7.26 2.15 -4.19
C PHE A 236 -8.76 2.49 -4.24
N ALA A 237 -9.09 3.79 -4.24
CA ALA A 237 -10.44 4.34 -4.25
C ALA A 237 -11.28 3.94 -5.47
N TYR A 238 -10.65 3.73 -6.62
CA TYR A 238 -11.35 3.35 -7.84
C TYR A 238 -11.29 1.85 -8.09
N PHE A 239 -10.13 1.24 -7.92
CA PHE A 239 -9.92 -0.15 -8.30
C PHE A 239 -10.61 -1.12 -7.32
N VAL A 240 -10.39 -0.97 -6.01
CA VAL A 240 -10.83 -1.94 -5.00
C VAL A 240 -12.36 -2.16 -4.96
N PRO A 241 -13.20 -1.12 -5.14
CA PRO A 241 -14.65 -1.29 -5.10
C PRO A 241 -15.20 -2.35 -6.06
N ASN A 242 -14.67 -2.46 -7.28
CA ASN A 242 -15.19 -3.40 -8.27
C ASN A 242 -14.95 -4.87 -7.86
N PRO A 243 -13.70 -5.33 -7.61
CA PRO A 243 -13.44 -6.69 -7.14
C PRO A 243 -14.09 -6.99 -5.79
N TRP A 244 -14.14 -6.00 -4.88
CA TRP A 244 -14.83 -6.14 -3.60
C TRP A 244 -16.33 -6.42 -3.80
N ASN A 245 -17.00 -5.63 -4.63
CA ASN A 245 -18.44 -5.78 -4.88
C ASN A 245 -18.79 -7.10 -5.58
N SER A 246 -17.82 -7.73 -6.27
CA SER A 246 -17.95 -9.06 -6.86
C SER A 246 -17.80 -10.20 -5.85
N LEU A 247 -17.39 -9.93 -4.61
CA LEU A 247 -17.32 -10.96 -3.57
C LEU A 247 -18.73 -11.46 -3.20
N PRO A 248 -18.87 -12.77 -2.89
CA PRO A 248 -20.10 -13.33 -2.34
C PRO A 248 -20.58 -12.56 -1.11
N ASN A 249 -21.90 -12.40 -0.98
CA ASN A 249 -22.52 -11.73 0.17
C ASN A 249 -22.15 -12.42 1.49
N ASP A 250 -22.04 -13.75 1.48
CA ASP A 250 -21.71 -14.56 2.66
C ASP A 250 -20.32 -14.26 3.20
N ILE A 251 -19.40 -13.78 2.35
CA ILE A 251 -18.06 -13.36 2.76
C ILE A 251 -18.07 -11.88 3.17
N ARG A 252 -18.77 -11.02 2.43
CA ARG A 252 -18.81 -9.57 2.72
C ARG A 252 -19.53 -9.22 4.01
N ASN A 253 -20.58 -9.96 4.36
CA ASN A 253 -21.44 -9.66 5.50
C ASN A 253 -20.96 -10.30 6.82
N VAL A 254 -19.76 -10.89 6.82
CA VAL A 254 -19.20 -11.56 7.98
C VAL A 254 -18.92 -10.53 9.10
N PRO A 255 -19.39 -10.78 10.33
CA PRO A 255 -19.31 -9.77 11.40
C PRO A 255 -17.92 -9.64 12.01
N THR A 256 -17.07 -10.66 11.94
CA THR A 256 -15.74 -10.62 12.55
C THR A 256 -14.62 -10.58 11.51
N PHE A 257 -13.59 -9.77 11.79
CA PHE A 257 -12.43 -9.65 10.91
C PHE A 257 -11.66 -10.97 10.76
N THR A 258 -11.61 -11.79 11.81
CA THR A 258 -10.90 -13.07 11.80
C THR A 258 -11.58 -14.08 10.88
N THR A 259 -12.89 -14.24 10.99
CA THR A 259 -13.67 -15.12 10.11
C THR A 259 -13.67 -14.60 8.68
N PHE A 260 -13.73 -13.27 8.49
CA PHE A 260 -13.62 -12.65 7.17
C PHE A 260 -12.29 -13.03 6.48
N LYS A 261 -11.15 -12.87 7.16
CA LYS A 261 -9.83 -13.23 6.61
C LYS A 261 -9.75 -14.71 6.22
N SER A 262 -10.29 -15.59 7.06
CA SER A 262 -10.27 -17.03 6.80
C SER A 262 -11.09 -17.37 5.55
N LEU A 263 -12.34 -16.93 5.49
CA LEU A 263 -13.24 -17.18 4.36
C LEU A 263 -12.71 -16.54 3.07
N LEU A 264 -12.14 -15.34 3.17
CA LEU A 264 -11.55 -14.67 2.03
C LEU A 264 -10.35 -15.43 1.47
N LYS A 265 -9.46 -15.93 2.33
CA LYS A 265 -8.32 -16.76 1.88
C LYS A 265 -8.83 -17.99 1.13
N THR A 266 -9.81 -18.70 1.68
CA THR A 266 -10.41 -19.88 1.05
C THR A 266 -11.02 -19.54 -0.31
N TYR A 267 -11.83 -18.47 -0.38
CA TYR A 267 -12.45 -18.04 -1.63
C TYR A 267 -11.42 -17.68 -2.72
N LEU A 268 -10.39 -16.91 -2.37
CA LEU A 268 -9.34 -16.55 -3.32
C LEU A 268 -8.53 -17.77 -3.75
N PHE A 269 -8.31 -18.73 -2.86
CA PHE A 269 -7.62 -19.96 -3.18
C PHE A 269 -8.39 -20.78 -4.23
N LEU A 270 -9.69 -21.03 -4.00
CA LEU A 270 -10.56 -21.73 -4.96
C LEU A 270 -10.64 -20.98 -6.29
N LYS A 271 -10.83 -19.65 -6.26
CA LYS A 271 -10.87 -18.80 -7.45
C LYS A 271 -9.59 -18.89 -8.29
N CYS A 272 -8.42 -18.98 -7.65
CA CYS A 272 -7.13 -19.03 -8.35
C CYS A 272 -6.83 -20.39 -8.97
N PHE A 273 -7.21 -21.48 -8.31
CA PHE A 273 -6.87 -22.84 -8.74
C PHE A 273 -8.01 -23.59 -9.44
N GLN A 274 -9.21 -23.00 -9.51
CA GLN A 274 -10.40 -23.60 -10.13
C GLN A 274 -10.75 -24.98 -9.55
N ILE A 275 -10.54 -25.15 -8.24
CA ILE A 275 -10.90 -26.33 -7.45
C ILE A 275 -12.20 -26.05 -6.71
#